data_AF-A0A9W9FPU4-F1
#
_entry.id   AF-A0A9W9FPU4-F1
#
_cell.length_a   1.000
_cell.length_b   1.000
_cell.length_c   1.000
_cell.angle_alpha   90.00
_cell.angle_beta   90.00
_cell.angle_gamma   90.00
#
_symmetry.space_group_name_H-M   'P 1'
#
loop_
_entity.id
_entity.type
_entity.pdbx_description
1 polymer ?
#
loop_
_entity_poly.entity_id
_entity_poly.type
_entity_poly.pdbx_seq_one_letter_code
_entity_poly.pdbx_strand_id
1 'polypeptide(L)'
;MVSQLQSHINEIPNLALSDAIQAIIDLAPGLTASVSPTGQYVIHHHDYEGPAHLNDLASHYLECGRRCTNEHAPFRQRLLHQTLDDVFDNLYGPAYKALLAGLNDGSVVLPERRDDRGCACCAGEPDALILAGFSTCEAFYFEEEEYRRLFRDQPDLGSRTSFWNDGEEHRESWIMASKEQLEHATALDSAVSSRL
;
A
#
# COMPACT_ATOMS: atom_id res chain seq x y z
N MET A 1 7.19 26.19 0.96
CA MET A 1 6.54 25.85 -0.31
C MET A 1 6.67 24.35 -0.49
N VAL A 2 5.59 23.68 -0.87
CA VAL A 2 5.62 22.24 -1.17
C VAL A 2 6.39 22.05 -2.48
N SER A 3 7.22 21.00 -2.58
CA SER A 3 7.97 20.70 -3.81
C SER A 3 7.03 20.28 -4.96
N GLN A 4 7.55 20.23 -6.18
CA GLN A 4 6.76 19.76 -7.32
C GLN A 4 6.38 18.28 -7.14
N LEU A 5 7.34 17.45 -6.74
CA LEU A 5 7.11 16.03 -6.47
C LEU A 5 6.04 15.82 -5.38
N GLN A 6 6.15 16.54 -4.27
CA GLN A 6 5.19 16.43 -3.17
C GLN A 6 3.81 16.96 -3.58
N SER A 7 3.74 18.01 -4.40
CA SER A 7 2.47 18.52 -4.92
C SER A 7 1.78 17.46 -5.79
N HIS A 8 2.53 16.77 -6.64
CA HIS A 8 2.01 15.67 -7.46
C HIS A 8 1.51 14.49 -6.61
N ILE A 9 2.26 14.11 -5.57
CA ILE A 9 1.84 13.06 -4.62
C ILE A 9 0.53 13.44 -3.92
N ASN A 10 0.37 14.70 -3.51
CA ASN A 10 -0.83 15.19 -2.84
C ASN A 10 -2.08 15.20 -3.73
N GLU A 11 -1.94 15.06 -5.06
CA GLU A 11 -3.07 14.99 -5.99
C GLU A 11 -3.67 13.58 -6.07
N ILE A 12 -2.85 12.54 -5.87
CA ILE A 12 -3.24 11.11 -5.94
C ILE A 12 -4.54 10.77 -5.19
N PRO A 13 -4.76 11.19 -3.93
CA PRO A 13 -5.98 10.82 -3.21
C PRO A 13 -7.27 11.38 -3.83
N ASN A 14 -7.19 12.38 -4.70
CA ASN A 14 -8.34 12.95 -5.39
C ASN A 14 -8.72 12.21 -6.69
N LEU A 15 -7.93 11.20 -7.08
CA LEU A 15 -8.13 10.43 -8.29
C LEU A 15 -9.09 9.24 -8.07
N ALA A 16 -9.75 8.84 -9.15
CA ALA A 16 -10.44 7.54 -9.20
C ALA A 16 -9.42 6.42 -8.97
N LEU A 17 -9.85 5.29 -8.40
CA LEU A 17 -8.93 4.24 -7.95
C LEU A 17 -7.98 3.75 -9.06
N SER A 18 -8.47 3.62 -10.29
CA SER A 18 -7.65 3.17 -11.43
C SER A 18 -6.55 4.18 -11.75
N ASP A 19 -6.91 5.46 -11.77
CA ASP A 19 -5.97 6.55 -12.06
C ASP A 19 -4.99 6.76 -10.91
N ALA A 20 -5.42 6.56 -9.66
CA ALA A 20 -4.55 6.63 -8.49
C ALA A 20 -3.47 5.53 -8.50
N ILE A 21 -3.87 4.29 -8.77
CA ILE A 21 -2.92 3.16 -8.92
C ILE A 21 -1.95 3.44 -10.06
N GLN A 22 -2.47 3.87 -11.22
CA GLN A 22 -1.64 4.17 -12.38
C GLN A 22 -0.66 5.32 -12.10
N ALA A 23 -1.09 6.38 -11.42
CA ALA A 23 -0.22 7.50 -11.06
C ALA A 23 0.95 7.05 -10.16
N ILE A 24 0.71 6.14 -9.20
CA ILE A 24 1.78 5.58 -8.36
C ILE A 24 2.73 4.72 -9.21
N ILE A 25 2.19 3.92 -10.13
CA ILE A 25 2.99 3.08 -11.04
C ILE A 25 3.85 3.92 -11.97
N ASP A 26 3.30 4.99 -12.53
CA ASP A 26 4.02 5.89 -13.44
C ASP A 26 5.11 6.66 -12.71
N LEU A 27 4.89 6.98 -11.43
CA LEU A 27 5.87 7.66 -10.58
C LEU A 27 6.99 6.73 -10.10
N ALA A 28 6.71 5.43 -9.91
CA ALA A 28 7.66 4.49 -9.33
C ALA A 28 9.02 4.41 -10.07
N PRO A 29 9.06 4.33 -11.43
CA PRO A 29 10.29 4.38 -12.20
C PRO A 29 11.03 5.70 -12.01
N GLY A 30 12.16 5.65 -11.30
CA GLY A 30 13.02 6.82 -11.10
C GLY A 30 12.89 7.46 -9.72
N LEU A 31 12.10 6.86 -8.81
CA LEU A 31 12.19 7.15 -7.39
C LEU A 31 13.50 6.63 -6.79
N THR A 32 14.12 7.45 -5.96
CA THR A 32 15.21 7.05 -5.07
C THR A 32 14.89 7.49 -3.65
N ALA A 33 15.07 6.59 -2.68
CA ALA A 33 14.82 6.87 -1.27
C ALA A 33 16.12 7.14 -0.49
N SER A 34 16.02 7.99 0.51
CA SER A 34 17.07 8.32 1.47
C SER A 34 16.46 8.63 2.83
N VAL A 35 17.30 8.85 3.84
CA VAL A 35 16.87 9.17 5.20
C VAL A 35 17.46 10.52 5.60
N SER A 36 16.62 11.39 6.14
CA SER A 36 17.06 12.69 6.65
C SER A 36 17.81 12.55 7.99
N PRO A 37 18.57 13.58 8.43
CA PRO A 37 19.17 13.59 9.76
C PRO A 37 18.15 13.49 10.91
N THR A 38 16.87 13.71 10.65
CA THR A 38 15.77 13.57 11.61
C THR A 38 15.05 12.22 11.51
N GLY A 39 15.58 11.30 10.70
CA GLY A 39 15.05 9.95 10.52
C GLY A 39 13.82 9.86 9.60
N GLN A 40 13.52 10.91 8.83
CA GLN A 40 12.40 10.88 7.89
C GLN A 40 12.82 10.19 6.59
N TYR A 41 11.96 9.33 6.06
CA TYR A 41 12.14 8.77 4.72
C TYR A 41 11.80 9.82 3.66
N VAL A 42 12.79 10.16 2.83
CA VAL A 42 12.71 11.18 1.80
C VAL A 42 12.93 10.53 0.44
N ILE A 43 12.10 10.87 -0.53
CA ILE A 43 12.22 10.44 -1.92
C ILE A 43 12.54 11.60 -2.85
N HIS A 44 13.25 11.27 -3.92
CA HIS A 44 13.52 12.13 -5.06
C HIS A 44 13.11 11.40 -6.33
N HIS A 45 12.74 12.17 -7.36
CA HIS A 45 12.45 11.65 -8.69
C HIS A 45 13.25 12.44 -9.72
N HIS A 46 13.75 11.76 -10.76
CA HIS A 46 14.58 12.41 -11.80
C HIS A 46 13.83 13.49 -12.61
N ASP A 47 12.53 13.31 -12.83
CA ASP A 47 11.69 14.25 -13.59
C ASP A 47 11.00 15.35 -12.77
N TYR A 48 11.09 15.34 -11.43
CA TYR A 48 10.40 16.32 -10.59
C TYR A 48 11.38 17.11 -9.74
N GLU A 49 11.13 18.41 -9.61
CA GLU A 49 11.94 19.26 -8.75
C GLU A 49 11.57 19.09 -7.26
N GLY A 50 12.61 18.85 -6.45
CA GLY A 50 12.55 18.84 -4.99
C GLY A 50 12.15 17.50 -4.36
N PRO A 51 12.43 17.34 -3.06
CA PRO A 51 12.14 16.10 -2.33
C PRO A 51 10.65 15.95 -2.01
N ALA A 52 10.22 14.73 -1.71
CA ALA A 52 8.93 14.43 -1.08
C ALA A 52 9.08 13.41 0.05
N HIS A 53 8.03 13.25 0.85
CA HIS A 53 8.00 12.27 1.93
C HIS A 53 7.54 10.90 1.42
N LEU A 54 8.36 9.87 1.63
CA LEU A 54 8.03 8.51 1.18
C LEU A 54 6.77 7.99 1.88
N ASN A 55 6.59 8.30 3.17
CA ASN A 55 5.40 7.87 3.93
C ASN A 55 4.10 8.45 3.36
N ASP A 56 4.12 9.63 2.72
CA ASP A 56 2.91 10.21 2.12
C ASP A 56 2.51 9.39 0.88
N LEU A 57 3.46 9.11 -0.01
CA LEU A 57 3.24 8.25 -1.18
C LEU A 57 2.82 6.83 -0.76
N ALA A 58 3.48 6.26 0.24
CA ALA A 58 3.17 4.93 0.77
C ALA A 58 1.77 4.88 1.39
N SER A 59 1.32 5.94 2.06
CA SER A 59 -0.05 6.03 2.59
C SER A 59 -1.08 5.91 1.45
N HIS A 60 -0.83 6.57 0.31
CA HIS A 60 -1.71 6.47 -0.85
C HIS A 60 -1.69 5.08 -1.51
N TYR A 61 -0.53 4.43 -1.57
CA TYR A 61 -0.42 3.04 -2.01
C TYR A 61 -1.24 2.08 -1.13
N LEU A 62 -1.10 2.19 0.19
CA LEU A 62 -1.85 1.36 1.14
C LEU A 62 -3.36 1.61 1.02
N GLU A 63 -3.76 2.87 0.90
CA GLU A 63 -5.15 3.23 0.72
C GLU A 63 -5.73 2.71 -0.60
N CYS A 64 -4.98 2.74 -1.70
CA CYS A 64 -5.40 2.11 -2.96
C CYS A 64 -5.65 0.60 -2.80
N GLY A 65 -4.84 -0.09 -2.00
CA GLY A 65 -5.07 -1.52 -1.69
C GLY A 65 -6.39 -1.74 -0.96
N ARG A 66 -6.69 -0.92 0.05
CA ARG A 66 -7.98 -0.96 0.77
C ARG A 66 -9.16 -0.64 -0.11
N ARG A 67 -9.04 0.44 -0.91
CA ARG A 67 -10.06 0.85 -1.88
C ARG A 67 -10.35 -0.23 -2.92
N CYS A 68 -9.37 -1.07 -3.29
CA CYS A 68 -9.65 -2.22 -4.15
C CYS A 68 -10.73 -3.15 -3.57
N THR A 69 -10.71 -3.35 -2.24
CA THR A 69 -11.75 -4.13 -1.55
C THR A 69 -13.06 -3.34 -1.51
N ASN A 70 -13.03 -2.12 -0.99
CA ASN A 70 -14.24 -1.31 -0.72
C ASN A 70 -14.99 -0.88 -1.98
N GLU A 71 -14.29 -0.71 -3.10
CA GLU A 71 -14.87 -0.33 -4.40
C GLU A 71 -15.13 -1.55 -5.30
N HIS A 72 -14.96 -2.77 -4.78
CA HIS A 72 -15.07 -4.02 -5.54
C HIS A 72 -14.28 -4.00 -6.87
N ALA A 73 -13.02 -3.57 -6.80
CA ALA A 73 -12.21 -3.34 -7.99
C ALA A 73 -12.03 -4.63 -8.83
N PRO A 74 -11.97 -4.51 -10.18
CA PRO A 74 -11.72 -5.64 -11.07
C PRO A 74 -10.40 -6.36 -10.76
N PHE A 75 -10.33 -7.66 -11.05
CA PHE A 75 -9.14 -8.49 -10.79
C PHE A 75 -7.85 -7.93 -11.43
N ARG A 76 -7.94 -7.41 -12.67
CA ARG A 76 -6.80 -6.78 -13.35
C ARG A 76 -6.22 -5.62 -12.57
N GLN A 77 -7.07 -4.80 -11.98
CA GLN A 77 -6.66 -3.63 -11.23
C GLN A 77 -6.02 -4.01 -9.89
N ARG A 78 -6.55 -5.05 -9.22
CA ARG A 78 -5.94 -5.63 -8.03
C ARG A 78 -4.55 -6.20 -8.32
N LEU A 79 -4.42 -6.96 -9.42
CA LEU A 79 -3.12 -7.48 -9.88
C LEU A 79 -2.14 -6.37 -10.22
N LEU A 80 -2.63 -5.27 -10.82
CA LEU A 80 -1.81 -4.11 -11.13
C LEU A 80 -1.29 -3.43 -9.84
N HIS A 81 -2.15 -3.24 -8.82
CA HIS A 81 -1.74 -2.72 -7.52
C HIS A 81 -0.66 -3.58 -6.87
N GLN A 82 -0.80 -4.91 -6.90
CA GLN A 82 0.19 -5.84 -6.32
C GLN A 82 1.60 -5.69 -6.90
N THR A 83 1.74 -5.16 -8.13
CA THR A 83 3.09 -4.91 -8.70
C THR A 83 3.87 -3.84 -7.93
N LEU A 84 3.20 -3.03 -7.10
CA LEU A 84 3.81 -2.00 -6.28
C LEU A 84 4.41 -2.54 -4.97
N ASP A 85 4.04 -3.73 -4.51
CA ASP A 85 4.55 -4.33 -3.27
C ASP A 85 6.09 -4.35 -3.27
N ASP A 86 6.69 -4.93 -4.32
CA ASP A 86 8.14 -4.99 -4.50
C ASP A 86 8.77 -3.60 -4.64
N VAL A 87 8.05 -2.62 -5.19
CA VAL A 87 8.55 -1.25 -5.34
C VAL A 87 8.75 -0.63 -3.96
N PHE A 88 7.74 -0.70 -3.10
CA PHE A 88 7.83 -0.12 -1.76
C PHE A 88 8.82 -0.86 -0.88
N ASP A 89 8.92 -2.17 -0.99
CA ASP A 89 9.96 -2.95 -0.30
C ASP A 89 11.37 -2.51 -0.73
N ASN A 90 11.57 -2.25 -2.02
CA ASN A 90 12.85 -1.77 -2.54
C ASN A 90 13.17 -0.31 -2.19
N LEU A 91 12.16 0.52 -1.93
CA LEU A 91 12.35 1.89 -1.44
C LEU A 91 12.68 1.89 0.06
N TYR A 92 11.91 1.15 0.87
CA TYR A 92 12.06 1.13 2.31
C TYR A 92 13.24 0.28 2.78
N GLY A 93 13.52 -0.88 2.17
CA GLY A 93 14.55 -1.81 2.64
C GLY A 93 15.95 -1.17 2.75
N PRO A 94 16.50 -0.60 1.67
CA PRO A 94 17.78 0.12 1.72
C PRO A 94 17.75 1.37 2.60
N ALA A 95 16.65 2.15 2.56
CA ALA A 95 16.51 3.35 3.37
C ALA A 95 16.50 3.01 4.87
N TYR A 96 15.82 1.94 5.27
CA TYR A 96 15.79 1.46 6.66
C TYR A 96 17.17 1.02 7.14
N LYS A 97 17.96 0.35 6.29
CA LYS A 97 19.36 0.03 6.61
C LYS A 97 20.19 1.30 6.82
N ALA A 98 19.99 2.33 5.99
CA ALA A 98 20.65 3.62 6.15
C ALA A 98 20.22 4.34 7.44
N LEU A 99 18.93 4.26 7.80
CA LEU A 99 18.41 4.76 9.08
C LEU A 99 19.14 4.09 10.26
N LEU A 100 19.19 2.76 10.29
CA LEU A 100 19.86 2.02 11.36
C LEU A 100 21.35 2.36 11.49
N ALA A 101 22.04 2.51 10.35
CA ALA A 101 23.44 2.92 10.33
C ALA A 101 23.61 4.35 10.92
N GLY A 102 22.76 5.29 10.51
CA GLY A 102 22.80 6.66 10.97
C GLY A 102 22.44 6.83 12.45
N LEU A 103 21.55 5.98 12.98
CA LEU A 103 21.27 5.92 14.42
C LEU A 103 22.48 5.40 15.20
N ASN A 104 23.19 4.42 14.64
CA ASN A 104 24.35 3.81 15.29
C ASN A 104 25.58 4.73 15.28
N ASP A 105 25.78 5.54 14.23
CA ASP A 105 26.89 6.50 14.15
C ASP A 105 26.55 7.90 14.68
N GLY A 106 25.28 8.16 15.01
CA GLY A 106 24.80 9.43 15.56
C GLY A 106 24.53 10.52 14.52
N SER A 107 24.62 10.21 13.21
CA SER A 107 24.25 11.14 12.14
C SER A 107 22.73 11.33 11.99
N VAL A 108 21.93 10.40 12.52
CA VAL A 108 20.48 10.52 12.62
C VAL A 108 20.06 10.64 14.08
N VAL A 109 19.24 11.67 14.36
CA VAL A 109 18.62 11.89 15.66
C VAL A 109 17.12 11.93 15.47
N LEU A 110 16.43 10.92 16.01
CA LEU A 110 14.98 10.87 15.94
C LEU A 110 14.35 11.96 16.81
N PRO A 111 13.25 12.57 16.35
CA PRO A 111 12.44 13.41 17.23
C PRO A 111 11.84 12.58 18.37
N GLU A 112 11.50 13.23 19.48
CA GLU A 112 10.79 12.58 20.57
C GLU A 112 9.48 11.96 20.06
N ARG A 113 9.30 10.67 20.32
CA ARG A 113 8.07 9.97 19.96
C ARG A 113 6.97 10.43 20.89
N ARG A 114 5.79 10.71 20.33
CA ARG A 114 4.57 10.88 21.12
C ARG A 114 4.02 9.50 21.47
N ASP A 115 4.01 9.16 22.75
CA ASP A 115 3.62 7.84 23.27
C ASP A 115 2.10 7.58 23.23
N ASP A 116 1.30 8.57 22.83
CA ASP A 116 -0.17 8.49 22.81
C ASP A 116 -0.75 7.66 21.66
N ARG A 117 0.06 7.33 20.64
CA ARG A 117 -0.39 6.62 19.42
C ARG A 117 -0.14 5.11 19.42
N GLY A 118 0.40 4.55 20.50
CA GLY A 118 0.70 3.11 20.59
C GLY A 118 1.83 2.66 19.65
N CYS A 119 1.79 1.40 19.22
CA CYS A 119 2.80 0.84 18.32
C CYS A 119 2.65 1.41 16.89
N ALA A 120 3.76 1.63 16.16
CA ALA A 120 3.73 2.27 14.83
C ALA A 120 2.85 1.50 13.82
N CYS A 121 2.93 0.16 13.82
CA CYS A 121 2.06 -0.69 12.99
C CYS A 121 0.57 -0.51 13.36
N CYS A 122 0.27 -0.42 14.65
CA CYS A 122 -1.08 -0.24 15.19
C CYS A 122 -1.66 1.14 14.81
N ALA A 123 -0.79 2.15 14.77
CA ALA A 123 -1.13 3.51 14.32
C ALA A 123 -1.25 3.61 12.79
N GLY A 124 -0.94 2.54 12.06
CA GLY A 124 -0.98 2.50 10.60
C GLY A 124 0.17 3.28 9.93
N GLU A 125 1.31 3.46 10.62
CA GLU A 125 2.47 4.13 10.03
C GLU A 125 2.99 3.31 8.82
N PRO A 126 3.07 3.91 7.61
CA PRO A 126 3.32 3.15 6.38
C PRO A 126 4.64 2.37 6.38
N ASP A 127 5.72 2.98 6.87
CA ASP A 127 7.03 2.35 6.96
C ASP A 127 6.99 1.13 7.88
N ALA A 128 6.29 1.21 9.01
CA ALA A 128 6.14 0.10 9.94
C ALA A 128 5.29 -1.04 9.34
N LEU A 129 4.20 -0.72 8.63
CA LEU A 129 3.35 -1.71 7.98
C LEU A 129 4.08 -2.44 6.85
N ILE A 130 4.78 -1.70 5.99
CA ILE A 130 5.47 -2.24 4.82
C ILE A 130 6.69 -3.06 5.26
N LEU A 131 7.55 -2.53 6.12
CA LEU A 131 8.74 -3.26 6.59
C LEU A 131 8.40 -4.53 7.39
N ALA A 132 7.21 -4.59 8.00
CA ALA A 132 6.70 -5.77 8.69
C ALA A 132 5.99 -6.77 7.76
N GLY A 133 5.78 -6.44 6.49
CA GLY A 133 5.04 -7.25 5.52
C GLY A 133 3.52 -7.32 5.79
N PHE A 134 2.97 -6.39 6.56
CA PHE A 134 1.53 -6.39 6.89
C PHE A 134 0.66 -5.84 5.76
N SER A 135 1.24 -5.17 4.78
CA SER A 135 0.54 -4.60 3.63
C SER A 135 0.68 -5.41 2.34
N THR A 136 1.44 -6.50 2.36
CA THR A 136 1.62 -7.36 1.19
C THR A 136 0.27 -7.93 0.74
N CYS A 137 -0.01 -7.85 -0.56
CA CYS A 137 -1.26 -8.32 -1.17
C CYS A 137 -2.54 -7.64 -0.60
N GLU A 138 -2.46 -6.41 -0.12
CA GLU A 138 -3.62 -5.68 0.46
C GLU A 138 -4.81 -5.61 -0.51
N ALA A 139 -4.56 -5.49 -1.81
CA ALA A 139 -5.61 -5.47 -2.84
C ALA A 139 -6.28 -6.83 -3.09
N PHE A 140 -5.80 -7.92 -2.49
CA PHE A 140 -6.32 -9.28 -2.71
C PHE A 140 -7.35 -9.71 -1.66
N TYR A 141 -7.69 -8.82 -0.72
CA TYR A 141 -8.79 -9.05 0.19
C TYR A 141 -10.15 -8.82 -0.48
N PHE A 142 -11.10 -9.66 -0.10
CA PHE A 142 -12.51 -9.58 -0.49
C PHE A 142 -13.36 -9.69 0.77
N GLU A 143 -14.56 -9.11 0.75
CA GLU A 143 -15.57 -9.44 1.75
C GLU A 143 -15.87 -10.95 1.71
N GLU A 144 -16.16 -11.56 2.86
CA GLU A 144 -16.34 -13.01 2.96
C GLU A 144 -17.40 -13.56 1.97
N GLU A 145 -18.53 -12.87 1.82
CA GLU A 145 -19.58 -13.26 0.89
C GLU A 145 -19.13 -13.14 -0.58
N GLU A 146 -18.41 -12.07 -0.90
CA GLU A 146 -17.85 -11.86 -2.24
C GLU A 146 -16.81 -12.93 -2.57
N TYR A 147 -15.89 -13.23 -1.66
CA TYR A 147 -14.89 -14.27 -1.83
C TYR A 147 -15.54 -15.62 -2.14
N ARG A 148 -16.53 -16.03 -1.34
CA ARG A 148 -17.23 -17.31 -1.54
C ARG A 148 -17.98 -17.36 -2.86
N ARG A 149 -18.57 -16.25 -3.30
CA ARG A 149 -19.23 -16.15 -4.61
C ARG A 149 -18.25 -16.32 -5.77
N LEU A 150 -17.06 -15.72 -5.68
CA LEU A 150 -16.06 -15.70 -6.74
C LEU A 150 -15.22 -16.98 -6.79
N PHE A 151 -14.75 -17.46 -5.64
CA PHE A 151 -13.75 -18.52 -5.54
C PHE A 151 -14.30 -19.84 -4.97
N ARG A 152 -15.55 -19.85 -4.49
CA ARG A 152 -16.24 -21.03 -3.91
C ARG A 152 -15.42 -21.62 -2.75
N ASP A 153 -15.12 -22.91 -2.81
CA ASP A 153 -14.44 -23.67 -1.77
C ASP A 153 -12.90 -23.68 -1.94
N GLN A 154 -12.35 -22.77 -2.76
CA GLN A 154 -10.90 -22.67 -2.93
C GLN A 154 -10.24 -22.14 -1.66
N PRO A 155 -9.02 -22.65 -1.32
CA PRO A 155 -8.32 -22.24 -0.12
C PRO A 155 -7.97 -20.75 -0.16
N ASP A 156 -8.14 -20.08 0.98
CA ASP A 156 -7.66 -18.72 1.18
C ASP A 156 -6.20 -18.68 1.64
N LEU A 157 -5.57 -17.52 1.50
CA LEU A 157 -4.21 -17.28 2.02
C LEU A 157 -4.20 -16.62 3.39
N GLY A 158 -5.38 -16.28 3.92
CA GLY A 158 -5.52 -15.61 5.20
C GLY A 158 -6.81 -14.81 5.30
N SER A 159 -7.05 -14.30 6.50
CA SER A 159 -8.23 -13.50 6.82
C SER A 159 -7.88 -12.36 7.75
N ARG A 160 -8.60 -11.25 7.63
CA ARG A 160 -8.59 -10.15 8.59
C ARG A 160 -10.00 -9.94 9.13
N THR A 161 -10.09 -9.55 10.39
CA THR A 161 -11.37 -9.22 11.04
C THR A 161 -11.21 -7.93 11.81
N SER A 162 -12.16 -7.01 11.63
CA SER A 162 -12.26 -5.79 12.41
C SER A 162 -13.47 -5.87 13.32
N PHE A 163 -13.31 -5.35 14.54
CA PHE A 163 -14.35 -5.27 15.56
C PHE A 163 -14.43 -3.82 16.04
N TRP A 164 -15.64 -3.27 16.06
CA TRP A 164 -15.90 -2.00 16.71
C TRP A 164 -17.27 -2.01 17.37
N ASN A 165 -17.45 -1.10 18.32
CA ASN A 165 -18.67 -0.97 19.09
C ASN A 165 -19.04 0.51 19.21
N ASP A 166 -20.17 0.90 18.64
CA ASP A 166 -20.75 2.23 18.71
C ASP A 166 -22.08 2.25 19.50
N GLY A 167 -22.32 1.20 20.29
CA GLY A 167 -23.61 0.87 20.91
C GLY A 167 -24.14 -0.49 20.44
N GLU A 168 -23.68 -0.95 19.27
CA GLU A 168 -23.90 -2.29 18.72
C GLU A 168 -22.55 -2.94 18.38
N GLU A 169 -22.45 -4.27 18.53
CA GLU A 169 -21.23 -5.00 18.17
C GLU A 169 -21.19 -5.24 16.66
N HIS A 170 -20.22 -4.62 15.99
CA HIS A 170 -19.99 -4.78 14.56
C HIS A 170 -18.78 -5.67 14.31
N ARG A 171 -18.89 -6.51 13.29
CA ARG A 171 -17.81 -7.37 12.82
C ARG A 171 -17.78 -7.38 11.30
N GLU A 172 -16.67 -6.97 10.73
CA GLU A 172 -16.37 -7.18 9.32
C GLU A 172 -15.22 -8.17 9.18
N SER A 173 -15.35 -9.10 8.23
CA SER A 173 -14.32 -10.09 7.93
C SER A 173 -14.02 -10.09 6.43
N TRP A 174 -12.74 -10.12 6.12
CA TRP A 174 -12.23 -10.17 4.76
C TRP A 174 -11.32 -11.37 4.58
N ILE A 175 -11.40 -11.98 3.41
CA ILE A 175 -10.64 -13.17 3.03
C ILE A 175 -9.68 -12.79 1.90
N MET A 176 -8.42 -13.19 2.05
CA MET A 176 -7.39 -12.96 1.05
C MET A 176 -7.36 -14.09 0.03
N ALA A 177 -7.47 -13.73 -1.25
CA ALA A 177 -7.22 -14.63 -2.36
C ALA A 177 -5.72 -14.69 -2.72
N SER A 178 -5.33 -15.80 -3.35
CA SER A 178 -4.03 -15.96 -3.99
C SER A 178 -3.93 -15.21 -5.31
N LYS A 179 -2.70 -14.92 -5.72
CA LYS A 179 -2.42 -14.32 -7.03
C LYS A 179 -2.95 -15.20 -8.16
N GLU A 180 -2.75 -16.50 -8.05
CA GLU A 180 -3.17 -17.50 -9.03
C GLU A 180 -4.69 -17.52 -9.21
N GLN A 181 -5.44 -17.35 -8.11
CA GLN A 181 -6.90 -17.21 -8.17
C GLN A 181 -7.32 -15.98 -8.98
N LEU A 182 -6.68 -14.83 -8.77
CA LEU A 182 -6.98 -13.59 -9.50
C LEU A 182 -6.56 -13.67 -10.97
N GLU A 183 -5.39 -14.25 -11.26
CA GLU A 183 -4.90 -14.44 -12.63
C GLU A 183 -5.82 -15.37 -13.43
N HIS A 184 -6.24 -16.49 -12.82
CA HIS A 184 -7.18 -17.41 -13.43
C HIS A 184 -8.55 -16.76 -13.68
N ALA A 185 -9.08 -16.03 -12.70
CA ALA A 185 -10.35 -15.32 -12.86
C ALA A 185 -10.28 -14.24 -13.97
N THR A 186 -9.17 -13.50 -14.02
CA THR A 186 -8.90 -12.51 -15.09
C THR A 186 -8.87 -13.15 -16.48
N ALA A 187 -8.26 -14.33 -16.61
CA ALA A 187 -8.17 -15.06 -17.88
C ALA A 187 -9.57 -15.52 -18.36
N LEU A 188 -10.42 -15.98 -17.44
CA LEU A 188 -11.80 -16.38 -17.73
C LEU A 188 -12.64 -15.18 -18.21
N ASP A 189 -12.58 -14.05 -17.52
CA ASP A 189 -13.33 -12.83 -17.89
C ASP A 189 -12.94 -12.32 -19.30
N SER A 190 -11.65 -12.41 -19.61
CA SER A 190 -11.11 -12.03 -20.91
C SER A 190 -11.61 -12.96 -22.03
N ALA A 191 -11.68 -14.27 -21.77
CA ALA A 191 -12.17 -15.25 -22.72
C ALA A 191 -13.67 -15.10 -23.00
N VAL A 192 -14.47 -14.76 -21.99
CA VAL A 192 -15.92 -14.49 -22.15
C VAL A 192 -16.15 -13.23 -22.98
N SER A 193 -15.41 -12.16 -22.71
CA SER A 193 -15.53 -10.89 -23.44
C SER A 193 -15.13 -11.01 -24.92
N SER A 194 -14.21 -11.93 -25.26
CA SER A 194 -13.77 -12.16 -26.64
C SER A 194 -14.75 -12.96 -27.51
N ARG A 195 -15.82 -13.50 -26.92
CA ARG A 195 -16.82 -14.35 -27.60
C ARG A 195 -18.17 -13.66 -27.85
N LEU A 196 -18.31 -12.41 -27.43
CA LEU A 196 -19.46 -11.53 -27.66
C LEU A 196 -19.12 -10.52 -28.77
#